data_AF-A0A7W9J1M3-F1
#
_entry.id   AF-A0A7W9J1M3-F1
#
_cell.length_a   1.000
_cell.length_b   1.000
_cell.length_c   1.000
_cell.angle_alpha   90.00
_cell.angle_beta   90.00
_cell.angle_gamma   90.00
#
_symmetry.space_group_name_H-M   'P 1'
#
loop_
_entity.id
_entity.type
_entity.pdbx_description
1 polymer ?
#
loop_
_entity_poly.entity_id
_entity_poly.type
_entity_poly.pdbx_seq_one_letter_code
_entity_poly.pdbx_strand_id
1 'polypeptide(L)'
;MVMMTGSLAVRGTVVWLTPQQGGRVSGPPEPDYDYDYTATAYLPPRTAEDGQVGIALRRFAPGAWRSAAEGILVPAQDHRAQQVVPGCIVVVTEGIRPVGLLTVEEVEILASDGTTAPEPRATTPAPAALTTPYRHSTAAARWTTPETAGAS
;
A
#
# COMPACT_ATOMS: atom_id res chain seq x y z
N MET A 1 1.70 8.23 3.04
CA MET A 1 0.23 8.24 2.81
C MET A 1 -0.04 9.11 1.60
N VAL A 2 -0.81 8.61 0.63
CA VAL A 2 -1.04 9.30 -0.65
C VAL A 2 -2.53 9.27 -0.99
N MET A 3 -3.07 10.40 -1.47
CA MET A 3 -4.42 10.47 -2.03
C MET A 3 -4.37 10.08 -3.50
N MET A 4 -5.18 9.10 -3.89
CA MET A 4 -5.30 8.63 -5.25
C MET A 4 -6.23 9.55 -6.06
N THR A 5 -5.68 10.68 -6.48
CA THR A 5 -6.31 11.63 -7.43
C THR A 5 -5.80 11.44 -8.86
N GLY A 6 -4.77 10.61 -9.02
CA GLY A 6 -4.17 10.16 -10.27
C GLY A 6 -3.64 8.74 -10.09
N SER A 7 -2.90 8.23 -11.08
CA SER A 7 -2.34 6.88 -10.99
C SER A 7 -1.24 6.80 -9.91
N LEU A 8 -1.14 5.66 -9.26
CA LEU A 8 -0.13 5.38 -8.23
C LEU A 8 0.69 4.16 -8.64
N ALA A 9 2.01 4.24 -8.50
CA ALA A 9 2.85 3.06 -8.50
C ALA A 9 2.83 2.44 -7.11
N VAL A 10 2.70 1.12 -7.05
CA VAL A 10 2.72 0.35 -5.81
C VAL A 10 3.69 -0.82 -5.94
N ARG A 11 4.35 -1.15 -4.83
CA ARG A 11 5.06 -2.43 -4.68
C ARG A 11 4.51 -3.17 -3.48
N GLY A 12 4.56 -4.49 -3.53
CA GLY A 12 4.24 -5.31 -2.36
C GLY A 12 4.12 -6.78 -2.69
N THR A 13 3.29 -7.48 -1.93
CA THR A 13 3.11 -8.94 -2.07
C THR A 13 1.71 -9.24 -2.61
N VAL A 14 1.63 -9.92 -3.76
CA VAL A 14 0.38 -10.46 -4.29
C VAL A 14 0.17 -11.89 -3.82
N VAL A 15 -1.08 -12.21 -3.46
CA VAL A 15 -1.56 -13.55 -3.15
C VAL A 15 -2.78 -13.83 -4.02
N TRP A 16 -2.72 -14.89 -4.83
CA TRP A 16 -3.83 -15.34 -5.64
C TRP A 16 -4.72 -16.29 -4.85
N LEU A 17 -6.03 -16.11 -4.96
CA LEU A 17 -7.01 -16.90 -4.24
C LEU A 17 -7.24 -18.25 -4.94
N THR A 18 -7.23 -19.32 -4.16
CA THR A 18 -7.54 -20.67 -4.65
C THR A 18 -9.05 -20.82 -4.91
N PRO A 19 -9.49 -21.88 -5.62
CA PRO A 19 -10.91 -22.16 -5.83
C PRO A 19 -11.71 -22.26 -4.52
N GLN A 20 -11.10 -22.86 -3.49
CA GLN A 20 -11.72 -23.04 -2.18
C GLN A 20 -11.91 -21.70 -1.44
N GLN A 21 -11.15 -20.67 -1.82
CA GLN A 21 -11.28 -19.30 -1.33
C GLN A 21 -12.19 -18.45 -2.22
N GLY A 22 -12.83 -19.05 -3.23
CA GLY A 22 -13.68 -18.37 -4.21
C GLY A 22 -12.92 -17.74 -5.40
N GLY A 23 -11.62 -18.02 -5.53
CA GLY A 23 -10.74 -17.46 -6.55
C GLY A 23 -10.66 -18.27 -7.85
N ARG A 24 -9.44 -18.40 -8.39
CA ARG A 24 -9.20 -18.93 -9.73
C ARG A 24 -9.11 -20.45 -9.74
N VAL A 25 -9.91 -21.09 -10.61
CA VAL A 25 -9.83 -22.53 -10.91
C VAL A 25 -8.65 -22.86 -11.81
N SER A 26 -8.26 -21.93 -12.68
CA SER A 26 -7.12 -22.07 -13.58
C SER A 26 -5.76 -22.01 -12.89
N GLY A 27 -5.70 -21.68 -11.60
CA GLY A 27 -4.45 -21.37 -10.91
C GLY A 27 -4.08 -19.87 -10.96
N PRO A 28 -2.96 -19.48 -10.35
CA PRO A 28 -2.47 -18.11 -10.41
C PRO A 28 -2.14 -17.72 -11.86
N PRO A 29 -2.19 -16.42 -12.21
CA PRO A 29 -1.84 -15.98 -13.55
C PRO A 29 -0.41 -16.36 -13.95
N GLU A 30 -0.24 -16.67 -15.23
CA GLU A 30 1.05 -16.86 -15.89
C GLU A 30 1.15 -15.82 -17.00
N PRO A 31 1.33 -14.52 -16.67
CA PRO A 31 1.56 -13.52 -17.71
C PRO A 31 2.88 -13.87 -18.42
N ASP A 32 2.86 -13.82 -19.75
CA ASP A 32 4.09 -13.79 -20.52
C ASP A 32 4.93 -12.58 -20.07
N TYR A 33 6.25 -12.73 -20.04
CA TYR A 33 7.17 -11.71 -19.52
C TYR A 33 7.00 -10.31 -20.15
N ASP A 34 6.39 -10.23 -21.33
CA ASP A 34 6.17 -9.00 -22.09
C ASP A 34 4.84 -8.30 -21.75
N TYR A 35 3.96 -8.89 -20.93
CA TYR A 35 2.64 -8.34 -20.62
C TYR A 35 2.38 -8.18 -19.12
N ASP A 36 1.82 -7.03 -18.76
CA ASP A 36 1.27 -6.81 -17.43
C ASP A 36 -0.05 -7.56 -17.27
N TYR A 37 -0.27 -8.18 -16.10
CA TYR A 37 -1.59 -8.68 -15.73
C TYR A 37 -2.48 -7.50 -15.38
N THR A 38 -3.52 -7.26 -16.18
CA THR A 38 -4.45 -6.14 -15.97
C THR A 38 -5.81 -6.65 -15.50
N ALA A 39 -6.38 -5.97 -14.51
CA ALA A 39 -7.66 -6.34 -13.91
C ALA A 39 -8.36 -5.13 -13.29
N THR A 40 -9.56 -5.35 -12.77
CA THR A 40 -10.20 -4.42 -11.83
C THR A 40 -9.74 -4.75 -10.40
N ALA A 41 -9.87 -3.80 -9.51
CA ALA A 41 -9.62 -3.98 -8.09
C ALA A 41 -10.46 -3.01 -7.27
N TYR A 42 -10.49 -3.17 -5.95
CA TYR A 42 -11.02 -2.17 -5.03
C TYR A 42 -10.19 -2.13 -3.74
N LEU A 43 -10.26 -1.01 -3.01
CA LEU A 43 -9.60 -0.85 -1.72
C LEU A 43 -10.67 -0.75 -0.62
N PRO A 44 -10.69 -1.68 0.36
CA PRO A 44 -11.55 -1.56 1.52
C PRO A 44 -11.39 -0.19 2.22
N PRO A 45 -12.50 0.41 2.71
CA PRO A 45 -13.82 -0.19 2.91
C PRO A 45 -14.74 -0.22 1.68
N ARG A 46 -14.24 0.17 0.49
CA ARG A 46 -15.01 0.02 -0.76
C ARG A 46 -15.23 -1.44 -1.12
N THR A 47 -16.19 -1.67 -2.00
CA THR A 47 -16.51 -3.00 -2.54
C THR A 47 -16.35 -3.02 -4.06
N ALA A 48 -16.51 -4.21 -4.63
CA ALA A 48 -16.41 -4.40 -6.08
C ALA A 48 -17.52 -3.66 -6.85
N GLU A 49 -18.60 -3.26 -6.19
CA GLU A 49 -19.77 -2.61 -6.81
C GLU A 49 -19.70 -1.08 -6.79
N ASP A 50 -19.01 -0.48 -5.81
CA ASP A 50 -19.11 0.97 -5.52
C ASP A 50 -17.78 1.75 -5.56
N GLY A 51 -16.65 1.06 -5.73
CA GLY A 51 -15.33 1.65 -5.61
C GLY A 51 -14.23 0.90 -6.32
N GLN A 52 -14.45 0.61 -7.61
CA GLN A 52 -13.44 -0.02 -8.45
C GLN A 52 -12.31 0.95 -8.85
N VAL A 53 -11.12 0.40 -8.98
CA VAL A 53 -9.94 1.00 -9.60
C VAL A 53 -9.40 0.01 -10.64
N GLY A 54 -8.70 0.50 -11.65
CA GLY A 54 -7.90 -0.34 -12.52
C GLY A 54 -6.62 -0.76 -11.80
N ILE A 55 -6.15 -1.98 -12.05
CA ILE A 55 -4.82 -2.42 -11.62
C ILE A 55 -4.07 -3.08 -12.77
N ALA A 56 -2.81 -2.73 -12.93
CA ALA A 56 -1.84 -3.49 -13.72
C ALA A 56 -0.79 -4.05 -12.77
N LEU A 57 -0.50 -5.35 -12.84
CA LEU A 57 0.49 -6.05 -12.03
C LEU A 57 1.58 -6.65 -12.91
N ARG A 58 2.81 -6.56 -12.46
CA ARG A 58 4.00 -7.08 -13.15
C ARG A 58 5.04 -7.61 -12.18
N ARG A 59 6.04 -8.30 -12.73
CA ARG A 59 7.20 -8.85 -12.00
C ARG A 59 6.85 -9.82 -10.86
N PHE A 60 5.63 -10.34 -10.84
CA PHE A 60 5.27 -11.45 -9.96
C PHE A 60 5.68 -12.77 -10.59
N ALA A 61 5.99 -13.76 -9.75
CA ALA A 61 6.47 -15.05 -10.24
C ALA A 61 5.32 -15.80 -10.96
N PRO A 62 5.46 -16.12 -12.27
CA PRO A 62 4.43 -16.86 -13.00
C PRO A 62 4.11 -18.19 -12.31
N GLY A 63 2.83 -18.52 -12.20
CA GLY A 63 2.41 -19.79 -11.58
C GLY A 63 2.53 -19.82 -10.05
N ALA A 64 3.08 -18.79 -9.41
CA ALA A 64 3.21 -18.73 -7.96
C ALA A 64 1.95 -18.16 -7.30
N TRP A 65 1.40 -18.86 -6.31
CA TRP A 65 0.25 -18.38 -5.52
C TRP A 65 0.55 -17.14 -4.68
N ARG A 66 1.82 -16.93 -4.33
CA ARG A 66 2.28 -15.76 -3.60
C ARG A 66 3.64 -15.33 -4.12
N SER A 67 3.79 -14.04 -4.41
CA SER A 67 5.08 -13.48 -4.79
C SER A 67 5.10 -11.96 -4.60
N ALA A 68 6.29 -11.38 -4.59
CA ALA A 68 6.43 -9.93 -4.73
C ALA A 68 5.88 -9.49 -6.09
N ALA A 69 5.28 -8.31 -6.14
CA ALA A 69 4.72 -7.73 -7.34
C ALA A 69 4.90 -6.22 -7.33
N GLU A 70 4.94 -5.66 -8.52
CA GLU A 70 4.76 -4.23 -8.70
C GLU A 70 3.47 -3.98 -9.46
N GLY A 71 2.87 -2.82 -9.24
CA GLY A 71 1.69 -2.46 -9.96
C GLY A 71 1.45 -0.98 -10.12
N ILE A 72 0.47 -0.70 -10.97
CA ILE A 72 -0.06 0.64 -11.19
C ILE A 72 -1.55 0.58 -10.83
N LEU A 73 -1.94 1.37 -9.84
CA LEU A 73 -3.34 1.64 -9.53
C LEU A 73 -3.80 2.82 -10.38
N VAL A 74 -4.90 2.65 -11.10
CA VAL A 74 -5.50 3.68 -11.95
C VAL A 74 -6.88 4.05 -11.40
N PRO A 75 -7.13 5.32 -11.06
CA PRO A 75 -8.41 5.70 -10.48
C PRO A 75 -9.49 5.58 -11.55
N ALA A 76 -10.63 4.99 -11.19
CA ALA A 76 -11.80 5.03 -12.06
C ALA A 76 -12.35 6.45 -12.12
N GLN A 77 -12.89 6.82 -13.29
CA GLN A 77 -13.51 8.12 -13.51
C GLN A 77 -14.65 8.32 -12.50
N ASP A 78 -14.79 9.53 -11.98
CA ASP A 78 -15.85 9.97 -11.05
C ASP A 78 -15.88 9.29 -9.66
N HIS A 79 -14.90 8.45 -9.34
CA HIS A 79 -14.78 7.90 -7.99
C HIS A 79 -14.08 8.89 -7.06
N ARG A 80 -14.56 8.96 -5.80
CA ARG A 80 -13.91 9.79 -4.78
C ARG A 80 -12.46 9.35 -4.58
N ALA A 81 -11.59 10.34 -4.38
CA ALA A 81 -10.19 10.11 -4.06
C ALA A 81 -10.06 9.08 -2.91
N GLN A 82 -9.31 8.01 -3.16
CA GLN A 82 -9.07 6.95 -2.19
C GLN A 82 -7.71 7.15 -1.53
N GLN A 83 -7.61 6.87 -0.24
CA GLN A 83 -6.34 6.96 0.47
C GLN A 83 -5.59 5.63 0.32
N VAL A 84 -4.34 5.68 -0.13
CA VAL A 84 -3.46 4.51 -0.23
C VAL A 84 -2.24 4.71 0.66
N VAL A 85 -1.97 3.72 1.51
CA VAL A 85 -0.83 3.69 2.42
C VAL A 85 -0.18 2.31 2.39
N PRO A 86 1.12 2.19 2.72
CA PRO A 86 1.70 0.90 3.08
C PRO A 86 0.86 0.19 4.15
N GLY A 87 0.62 -1.10 3.97
CA GLY A 87 -0.29 -1.93 4.75
C GLY A 87 -1.72 -2.02 4.18
N CYS A 88 -2.10 -1.19 3.21
CA CYS A 88 -3.38 -1.34 2.52
C CYS A 88 -3.47 -2.68 1.79
N ILE A 89 -4.68 -3.25 1.78
CA ILE A 89 -5.01 -4.40 0.94
C ILE A 89 -5.75 -3.87 -0.28
N VAL A 90 -5.25 -4.20 -1.47
CA VAL A 90 -5.97 -4.02 -2.72
C VAL A 90 -6.54 -5.38 -3.10
N VAL A 91 -7.87 -5.47 -3.22
CA VAL A 91 -8.54 -6.70 -3.64
C VAL A 91 -8.61 -6.70 -5.16
N VAL A 92 -7.90 -7.63 -5.80
CA VAL A 92 -7.89 -7.82 -7.24
C VAL A 92 -9.09 -8.64 -7.66
N THR A 93 -9.82 -8.19 -8.67
CA THR A 93 -11.08 -8.76 -9.12
C THR A 93 -11.10 -9.08 -10.61
N GLU A 94 -11.83 -10.12 -10.97
CA GLU A 94 -12.27 -10.40 -12.35
C GLU A 94 -13.78 -10.23 -12.41
N GLY A 95 -14.24 -9.17 -13.08
CA GLY A 95 -15.60 -8.66 -12.87
C GLY A 95 -15.76 -8.20 -11.42
N ILE A 96 -16.73 -8.77 -10.70
CA ILE A 96 -16.94 -8.51 -9.26
C ILE A 96 -16.30 -9.56 -8.35
N ARG A 97 -15.75 -10.64 -8.91
CA ARG A 97 -15.24 -11.77 -8.13
C ARG A 97 -13.81 -11.48 -7.65
N PRO A 98 -13.52 -11.53 -6.34
CA PRO A 98 -12.16 -11.49 -5.84
C PRO A 98 -11.33 -12.68 -6.34
N VAL A 99 -10.16 -12.39 -6.90
CA VAL A 99 -9.23 -13.41 -7.41
C VAL A 99 -7.83 -13.31 -6.81
N GLY A 100 -7.51 -12.19 -6.16
CA GLY A 100 -6.24 -11.98 -5.49
C GLY A 100 -6.27 -10.83 -4.51
N LEU A 101 -5.25 -10.75 -3.68
CA LEU A 101 -5.01 -9.71 -2.70
C LEU A 101 -3.59 -9.19 -2.90
N LEU A 102 -3.42 -7.88 -3.05
CA LEU A 102 -2.12 -7.23 -2.99
C LEU A 102 -2.00 -6.49 -1.67
N THR A 103 -1.05 -6.88 -0.83
CA THR A 103 -0.64 -6.08 0.32
C THR A 103 0.37 -5.04 -0.15
N VAL A 104 0.00 -3.76 -0.07
CA VAL A 104 0.84 -2.64 -0.47
C VAL A 104 1.95 -2.45 0.56
N GLU A 105 3.19 -2.40 0.13
CA GLU A 105 4.38 -2.16 0.96
C GLU A 105 4.98 -0.78 0.66
N GLU A 106 4.90 -0.33 -0.60
CA GLU A 106 5.38 0.97 -1.05
C GLU A 106 4.36 1.62 -1.99
N VAL A 107 4.29 2.96 -1.98
CA VAL A 107 3.39 3.74 -2.83
C VAL A 107 4.06 5.03 -3.28
N GLU A 108 4.00 5.31 -4.59
CA GLU A 108 4.55 6.50 -5.22
C GLU A 108 3.50 7.12 -6.16
N ILE A 109 3.48 8.45 -6.25
CA ILE A 109 2.58 9.15 -7.20
C ILE A 109 3.19 9.04 -8.60
N LEU A 110 2.39 8.66 -9.58
CA LEU A 110 2.78 8.75 -10.98
C LEU A 110 2.40 10.11 -11.56
N ALA A 111 3.30 10.69 -12.32
CA ALA A 111 3.00 11.81 -13.19
C ALA A 111 2.04 11.39 -14.30
N SER A 112 1.41 12.36 -14.94
CA SER A 112 0.42 12.14 -16.01
C SER A 112 0.99 11.42 -17.24
N ASP A 113 2.31 11.42 -17.41
CA ASP A 113 3.04 10.70 -18.47
C ASP A 113 3.42 9.26 -18.09
N GLY A 114 3.04 8.81 -16.88
CA GLY A 114 3.33 7.46 -16.37
C GLY A 114 4.71 7.32 -15.73
N THR A 115 5.50 8.39 -15.63
CA THR A 115 6.77 8.37 -14.89
C THR A 115 6.51 8.49 -13.38
N THR A 116 7.37 7.88 -12.56
CA THR A 116 7.37 8.13 -11.11
C THR A 116 7.69 9.59 -10.88
N ALA A 117 6.75 10.35 -10.31
CA ALA A 117 6.99 11.73 -9.98
C ALA A 117 8.13 11.75 -8.94
N PRO A 118 9.19 12.55 -9.14
CA PRO A 118 10.23 12.65 -8.14
C PRO A 118 9.58 13.09 -6.83
N GLU A 119 9.86 12.34 -5.76
CA GLU A 119 9.50 12.70 -4.39
C GLU A 119 9.80 14.20 -4.23
N PRO A 120 8.86 15.05 -3.78
CA PRO A 120 9.19 16.42 -3.47
C PRO A 120 10.23 16.38 -2.37
N ARG A 121 11.50 16.50 -2.76
CA ARG A 121 12.63 16.58 -1.84
C ARG A 121 12.25 17.71 -0.90
N ALA A 122 11.87 17.36 0.33
CA ALA A 122 11.77 18.35 1.38
C ALA A 122 13.16 18.99 1.42
N THR A 123 13.26 20.20 0.89
CA THR A 123 14.40 21.06 1.19
C THR A 123 14.21 21.43 2.65
N THR A 124 14.52 20.50 3.55
CA THR A 124 14.80 20.83 4.93
C THR A 124 16.02 21.73 4.85
N PRO A 125 15.90 23.06 5.11
CA PRO A 125 17.11 23.84 5.31
C PRO A 125 17.89 23.14 6.42
N ALA A 126 19.19 22.94 6.20
CA ALA A 126 20.08 22.41 7.21
C ALA A 126 19.77 23.13 8.53
N PRO A 127 19.53 22.41 9.65
CA PRO A 127 19.25 23.07 10.91
C PRO A 127 20.42 24.02 11.18
N ALA A 128 20.10 25.31 11.39
CA ALA A 128 21.09 26.29 11.79
C ALA A 128 21.88 25.72 12.97
N ALA A 129 23.20 25.71 12.85
CA ALA A 129 24.08 25.22 13.91
C ALA A 129 23.67 25.88 15.23
N LEU A 130 23.20 25.08 16.18
CA LEU A 130 22.88 25.53 17.53
C LEU A 130 24.18 25.96 18.20
N THR A 131 24.51 27.24 18.13
CA THR A 131 25.67 27.85 18.82
C THR A 131 25.37 28.19 20.27
N THR A 132 24.52 27.39 20.94
CA THR A 132 24.26 27.54 22.36
C THR A 132 24.59 26.23 23.05
N PRO A 133 25.54 26.19 24.01
CA PRO A 133 25.87 24.97 24.70
C PRO A 133 24.62 24.47 25.45
N TYR A 134 24.27 23.22 25.17
CA TYR A 134 23.16 22.50 25.78
C TYR A 134 23.32 22.50 27.31
N ARG A 135 22.41 23.19 28.01
CA ARG A 135 22.32 23.15 29.47
C ARG A 135 21.51 21.90 29.83
N HIS A 136 22.16 20.89 30.42
CA HIS A 136 21.44 19.73 30.95
C HIS A 136 20.38 20.17 31.96
N SER A 137 19.10 19.98 31.62
CA SER A 137 18.00 20.06 32.57
C SER A 137 18.01 18.80 33.43
N THR A 138 18.38 18.94 34.70
CA THR A 138 18.31 17.87 35.71
C THR A 138 16.88 17.67 36.21
N ALA A 139 15.97 17.26 35.33
CA ALA A 139 14.62 16.85 35.70
C ALA A 139 14.52 15.31 35.72
N ALA A 140 15.34 14.68 36.56
CA ALA A 140 15.11 13.31 37.00
C ALA A 140 14.55 13.39 38.41
N ALA A 141 13.24 13.59 38.54
CA ALA A 141 12.56 13.36 39.81
C ALA A 141 11.06 13.11 39.59
N ARG A 142 10.59 11.99 40.15
CA ARG A 142 9.22 11.70 40.58
C ARG A 142 8.29 11.00 39.58
N TRP A 143 8.64 9.79 39.16
CA TRP A 143 7.64 8.74 39.02
C TRP A 143 7.88 7.69 40.12
N THR A 144 7.20 7.86 41.25
CA THR A 144 6.99 6.78 42.23
C THR A 144 5.58 6.27 42.05
N THR A 145 5.46 5.07 41.48
CA THR A 145 4.25 4.26 41.51
C THR A 145 4.05 3.76 42.94
N PRO A 146 2.90 3.96 43.60
CA PRO A 146 2.60 3.18 44.79
C PRO A 146 2.25 1.76 44.36
N GLU A 147 3.12 0.82 44.72
CA GLU A 147 2.88 -0.62 44.63
C GLU A 147 1.84 -1.00 45.69
N THR A 148 0.70 -1.51 45.24
CA THR A 148 -0.33 -2.11 46.09
C THR A 148 0.16 -3.49 46.52
N ALA A 149 0.56 -3.63 47.79
CA ALA A 149 0.73 -4.91 48.45
C ALA A 149 -0.33 -5.02 49.56
N GLY A 150 -1.19 -6.03 49.46
CA GLY A 150 -2.26 -6.30 50.42
C GLY A 150 -1.87 -7.20 51.59
N ALA A 151 -2.87 -7.43 52.45
CA ALA A 151 -2.98 -8.41 53.54
C ALA A 151 -2.04 -8.16 54.75
N SER A 152 -2.50 -8.15 56.00
CA SER A 152 -3.66 -8.80 56.65
C SER A 152 -4.22 -7.95 57.78
#